data_AF-A0A0N8QWR0-F1
#
_entry.id   AF-A0A0N8QWR0-F1
#
_cell.length_a   1.000
_cell.length_b   1.000
_cell.length_c   1.000
_cell.angle_alpha   90.00
_cell.angle_beta   90.00
_cell.angle_gamma   90.00
#
_symmetry.space_group_name_H-M   'P 1'
#
loop_
_entity.id
_entity.type
_entity.pdbx_description
1 polymer ?
#
loop_
_entity_poly.entity_id
_entity_poly.type
_entity_poly.pdbx_seq_one_letter_code
_entity_poly.pdbx_strand_id
1 'polypeptide(L)'
;MKREQTLDSDIQAHDFSTALKAIPGNILTLEHNLVWVRLLGRLSTGFLIVTLATRLSERRQAAAGFWLLALQLSQRSETQRLAHIQTGFGPAWVRTIRDAFALGPRQMESLFSLSASTLERRQRQQQSLGAVASERLDRVAMLASHALRVFVTPERAERWMITTNAALDGHTPLQSCATGIGSAQAHRALAALERP
;
A
#
# COMPACT_ATOMS: atom_id res chain seq x y z
N MET A 1 -22.18 50.05 13.78
CA MET A 1 -21.72 50.17 15.18
C MET A 1 -20.36 49.49 15.27
N LYS A 2 -19.29 50.28 15.53
CA LYS A 2 -17.89 49.95 15.93
C LYS A 2 -17.15 48.88 15.09
N ARG A 3 -16.14 49.15 14.24
CA ARG A 3 -14.81 49.80 14.41
C ARG A 3 -13.98 49.28 15.59
N GLU A 4 -12.68 49.07 15.27
CA GLU A 4 -11.49 49.14 16.14
C GLU A 4 -11.11 47.88 16.93
N GLN A 5 -9.84 47.51 17.13
CA GLN A 5 -8.51 47.86 16.58
C GLN A 5 -7.52 46.98 17.42
N THR A 6 -6.57 46.27 16.80
CA THR A 6 -5.10 46.39 16.95
C THR A 6 -4.41 46.11 18.30
N LEU A 7 -3.21 45.51 18.15
CA LEU A 7 -2.02 45.45 19.04
C LEU A 7 -2.16 44.53 20.25
N ASP A 8 -1.14 43.79 20.72
CA ASP A 8 0.33 43.81 20.58
C ASP A 8 0.77 42.35 20.83
N SER A 9 1.61 41.71 20.01
CA SER A 9 3.07 41.79 19.95
C SER A 9 3.79 41.39 21.26
N ASP A 10 4.88 40.65 21.04
CA ASP A 10 5.97 40.34 21.97
C ASP A 10 5.74 39.34 23.09
N ILE A 11 6.30 38.14 22.87
CA ILE A 11 7.28 37.41 23.72
C ILE A 11 7.41 36.00 23.11
N GLN A 12 8.53 35.47 22.65
CA GLN A 12 9.92 35.89 22.58
C GLN A 12 10.58 34.97 21.53
N ALA A 13 11.04 35.56 20.43
CA ALA A 13 12.10 34.99 19.60
C ALA A 13 13.38 35.74 19.98
N HIS A 14 13.95 35.40 21.13
CA HIS A 14 15.19 36.02 21.59
C HIS A 14 15.95 35.11 22.55
N ASP A 15 16.45 33.96 22.10
CA ASP A 15 17.59 33.36 22.82
C ASP A 15 18.42 32.29 22.06
N PHE A 16 19.01 32.65 20.91
CA PHE A 16 20.12 31.82 20.36
C PHE A 16 21.26 32.62 19.69
N SER A 17 21.30 33.95 19.86
CA SER A 17 22.34 34.80 19.25
C SER A 17 23.45 35.25 20.22
N THR A 18 23.37 34.87 21.50
CA THR A 18 24.24 35.43 22.55
C THR A 18 25.36 34.47 23.00
N ALA A 19 25.83 33.58 22.12
CA ALA A 19 26.94 32.67 22.45
C ALA A 19 28.13 32.73 21.47
N LEU A 20 28.28 33.81 20.69
CA LEU A 20 29.30 33.86 19.62
C LEU A 20 30.15 35.13 19.52
N LYS A 21 30.23 35.98 20.55
CA LYS A 21 31.17 37.12 20.52
C LYS A 21 31.86 37.40 21.86
N ALA A 22 33.02 36.75 22.06
CA ALA A 22 34.16 37.34 22.77
C ALA A 22 35.47 36.69 22.24
N ILE A 23 36.29 37.53 21.61
CA ILE A 23 37.58 37.37 20.88
C ILE A 23 38.76 37.58 21.91
N PRO A 24 40.11 37.41 21.70
CA PRO A 24 40.93 37.17 20.49
C PRO A 24 42.06 36.11 20.60
N GLY A 25 42.75 35.83 19.47
CA GLY A 25 44.13 35.31 19.50
C GLY A 25 44.65 34.84 18.14
N ASN A 26 45.53 35.62 17.53
CA ASN A 26 46.03 35.52 16.16
C ASN A 26 47.23 34.54 15.98
N ILE A 27 47.58 34.25 14.71
CA ILE A 27 48.90 33.90 14.13
C ILE A 27 49.07 32.46 13.57
N LEU A 28 48.90 32.39 12.24
CA LEU A 28 49.79 31.78 11.21
C LEU A 28 50.63 30.54 11.57
N THR A 29 50.46 29.42 10.85
CA THR A 29 51.37 28.94 9.77
C THR A 29 51.08 27.49 9.32
N LEU A 30 50.97 27.33 7.99
CA LEU A 30 51.53 26.30 7.10
C LEU A 30 51.16 24.79 7.18
N GLU A 31 51.22 24.21 5.98
CA GLU A 31 51.31 22.79 5.61
C GLU A 31 50.03 21.95 5.43
N HIS A 32 49.65 21.86 4.14
CA HIS A 32 49.51 20.63 3.37
C HIS A 32 48.39 19.61 3.74
N ASN A 33 47.47 19.53 2.78
CA ASN A 33 46.96 18.30 2.16
C ASN A 33 46.10 17.35 3.03
N LEU A 34 44.79 17.32 2.76
CA LEU A 34 43.80 16.22 2.93
C LEU A 34 42.38 16.76 3.29
N VAL A 35 41.93 17.85 2.65
CA VAL A 35 40.64 18.47 3.00
C VAL A 35 39.42 17.90 2.26
N TRP A 36 39.53 17.16 1.15
CA TRP A 36 38.29 16.85 0.37
C TRP A 36 37.77 15.40 0.37
N VAL A 37 38.53 14.40 0.82
CA VAL A 37 38.09 12.98 0.71
C VAL A 37 37.34 12.48 1.96
N ARG A 38 37.37 13.21 3.09
CA ARG A 38 36.69 12.79 4.33
C ARG A 38 35.32 13.44 4.59
N LEU A 39 34.86 14.38 3.76
CA LEU A 39 33.59 15.07 3.97
C LEU A 39 32.44 14.70 3.01
N LEU A 40 32.66 13.84 2.01
CA LEU A 40 31.65 13.48 0.99
C LEU A 40 31.28 11.98 0.97
N GLY A 41 31.29 11.30 2.12
CA GLY A 41 31.08 9.84 2.16
C GLY A 41 29.84 9.32 2.88
N ARG A 42 29.08 10.15 3.61
CA ARG A 42 28.14 9.61 4.62
C ARG A 42 26.68 10.07 4.55
N LEU A 43 26.31 10.90 3.58
CA LEU A 43 24.94 11.44 3.48
C LEU A 43 24.05 10.78 2.40
N SER A 44 24.62 10.00 1.46
CA SER A 44 23.80 9.33 0.44
C SER A 44 23.04 8.12 0.97
N THR A 45 23.63 7.36 1.91
CA THR A 45 23.04 6.10 2.39
C THR A 45 21.90 6.34 3.39
N GLY A 46 22.02 7.35 4.26
CA GLY A 46 20.98 7.66 5.26
C GLY A 46 19.68 8.15 4.64
N PHE A 47 19.76 9.02 3.62
CA PHE A 47 18.59 9.50 2.89
C PHE A 47 17.90 8.39 2.09
N LEU A 48 18.67 7.50 1.45
CA LEU A 48 18.14 6.34 0.74
C LEU A 48 17.47 5.32 1.67
N ILE A 49 18.05 5.04 2.84
CA ILE A 49 17.47 4.12 3.83
C ILE A 49 16.17 4.69 4.40
N VAL A 50 16.13 5.98 4.77
CA VAL A 50 14.90 6.63 5.25
C VAL A 50 13.83 6.66 4.17
N THR A 51 14.18 7.01 2.93
CA THR A 51 13.26 7.00 1.78
C THR A 51 12.73 5.60 1.46
N LEU A 52 13.57 4.57 1.58
CA LEU A 52 13.15 3.18 1.39
C LEU A 52 12.24 2.72 2.53
N ALA A 53 12.59 3.03 3.79
CA ALA A 53 11.80 2.69 4.97
C ALA A 53 10.43 3.37 4.97
N THR A 54 10.33 4.65 4.58
CA THR A 54 9.05 5.35 4.44
C THR A 54 8.20 4.73 3.34
N ARG A 55 8.75 4.45 2.16
CA ARG A 55 8.02 3.75 1.10
C ARG A 55 7.54 2.36 1.52
N LEU A 56 8.36 1.61 2.26
CA LEU A 56 7.96 0.29 2.79
C LEU A 56 6.81 0.42 3.79
N SER A 57 6.82 1.44 4.66
CA SER A 57 5.74 1.72 5.61
C SER A 57 4.44 2.14 4.89
N GLU A 58 4.53 3.04 3.92
CA GLU A 58 3.39 3.50 3.13
C GLU A 58 2.75 2.36 2.32
N ARG A 59 3.57 1.50 1.70
CA ARG A 59 3.05 0.32 0.99
C ARG A 59 2.36 -0.66 1.94
N ARG A 60 2.90 -0.88 3.15
CA ARG A 60 2.25 -1.74 4.15
C ARG A 60 0.92 -1.15 4.63
N GLN A 61 0.86 0.16 4.86
CA GLN A 61 -0.39 0.84 5.22
C GLN A 61 -1.43 0.81 4.09
N ALA A 62 -1.00 1.02 2.84
CA ALA A 62 -1.87 0.93 1.66
C ALA A 62 -2.41 -0.49 1.45
N ALA A 63 -1.56 -1.50 1.62
CA ALA A 63 -1.95 -2.91 1.55
C ALA A 63 -2.91 -3.31 2.68
N ALA A 64 -2.72 -2.80 3.90
CA ALA A 64 -3.55 -3.12 5.07
C ALA A 64 -5.05 -2.84 4.81
N GLY A 65 -5.36 -1.82 4.02
CA GLY A 65 -6.74 -1.48 3.67
C GLY A 65 -7.47 -2.61 2.93
N PHE A 66 -6.80 -3.32 2.02
CA PHE A 66 -7.40 -4.46 1.32
C PHE A 66 -7.68 -5.61 2.28
N TRP A 67 -6.70 -5.98 3.11
CA TRP A 67 -6.82 -7.12 4.02
C TRP A 67 -7.93 -6.91 5.05
N LEU A 68 -8.08 -5.68 5.57
CA LEU A 68 -9.19 -5.32 6.46
C LEU A 68 -10.54 -5.47 5.76
N LEU A 69 -10.66 -4.91 4.55
CA LEU A 69 -11.89 -5.00 3.76
C LEU A 69 -12.24 -6.46 3.41
N ALA A 70 -11.24 -7.26 3.02
CA ALA A 70 -11.42 -8.68 2.70
C ALA A 70 -11.89 -9.48 3.92
N LEU A 71 -11.31 -9.24 5.10
CA LEU A 71 -11.74 -9.86 6.34
C LEU A 71 -13.17 -9.44 6.70
N GLN A 72 -13.50 -8.15 6.60
CA GLN A 72 -14.86 -7.66 6.85
C GLN A 72 -15.88 -8.27 5.90
N LEU A 73 -15.54 -8.43 4.62
CA LEU A 73 -16.40 -9.05 3.63
C LEU A 73 -16.59 -10.55 3.92
N SER A 74 -15.56 -11.26 4.36
CA SER A 74 -15.66 -12.69 4.66
C SER A 74 -16.54 -13.00 5.88
N GLN A 75 -16.77 -12.04 6.77
CA GLN A 75 -17.70 -12.18 7.90
C GLN A 75 -19.17 -11.94 7.50
N ARG A 76 -19.45 -11.51 6.27
CA ARG A 76 -20.81 -11.29 5.76
C ARG A 76 -21.44 -12.61 5.33
N SER A 77 -22.76 -12.69 5.44
CA SER A 77 -23.50 -13.83 4.89
C SER A 77 -23.44 -13.84 3.36
N GLU A 78 -23.68 -15.00 2.75
CA GLU A 78 -23.72 -15.14 1.29
C GLU A 78 -24.76 -14.19 0.67
N THR A 79 -25.96 -14.07 1.26
CA THR A 79 -26.99 -13.13 0.81
C THR A 79 -26.49 -11.68 0.81
N GLN A 80 -25.78 -11.26 1.85
CA GLN A 80 -25.21 -9.91 1.92
C GLN A 80 -24.12 -9.72 0.85
N ARG A 81 -23.25 -10.71 0.65
CA ARG A 81 -22.22 -10.67 -0.40
C ARG A 81 -22.83 -10.58 -1.80
N LEU A 82 -23.88 -11.36 -2.08
CA LEU A 82 -24.64 -11.29 -3.33
C LEU A 82 -25.25 -9.90 -3.54
N ALA A 83 -25.85 -9.30 -2.51
CA ALA A 83 -26.37 -7.94 -2.59
C ALA A 83 -25.26 -6.90 -2.85
N HIS A 84 -24.08 -7.06 -2.24
CA HIS A 84 -22.92 -6.21 -2.53
C HIS A 84 -22.38 -6.39 -3.96
N ILE A 85 -22.38 -7.62 -4.49
CA ILE A 85 -22.00 -7.87 -5.88
C ILE A 85 -22.98 -7.20 -6.85
N GLN A 86 -24.28 -7.29 -6.59
CA GLN A 86 -25.32 -6.69 -7.43
C GLN A 86 -25.27 -5.16 -7.41
N THR A 87 -25.08 -4.55 -6.23
CA THR A 87 -24.96 -3.09 -6.07
C THR A 87 -23.59 -2.56 -6.51
N GLY A 88 -22.58 -3.42 -6.51
CA GLY A 88 -21.23 -3.14 -6.94
C GLY A 88 -20.33 -2.63 -5.81
N PHE A 89 -19.08 -3.09 -5.79
CA PHE A 89 -18.09 -2.61 -4.83
C PHE A 89 -17.55 -1.23 -5.21
N GLY A 90 -17.42 -0.36 -4.20
CA GLY A 90 -16.92 1.00 -4.39
C GLY A 90 -15.45 1.09 -4.85
N PRO A 91 -15.03 2.26 -5.33
CA PRO A 91 -13.71 2.50 -5.94
C PRO A 91 -12.52 2.30 -4.98
N ALA A 92 -12.76 2.32 -3.67
CA ALA A 92 -11.74 2.04 -2.66
C ALA A 92 -11.15 0.64 -2.83
N TRP A 93 -11.96 -0.36 -3.18
CA TRP A 93 -11.52 -1.74 -3.40
C TRP A 93 -10.53 -1.86 -4.56
N VAL A 94 -10.75 -1.10 -5.65
CA VAL A 94 -9.85 -1.07 -6.81
C VAL A 94 -8.49 -0.48 -6.44
N ARG A 95 -8.46 0.52 -5.57
CA ARG A 95 -7.20 1.09 -5.06
C ARG A 95 -6.48 0.09 -4.18
N THR A 96 -7.16 -0.43 -3.16
CA THR A 96 -6.52 -1.25 -2.14
C THR A 96 -6.03 -2.59 -2.69
N ILE A 97 -6.76 -3.22 -3.63
CA ILE A 97 -6.30 -4.47 -4.25
C ILE A 97 -5.04 -4.27 -5.10
N ARG A 98 -4.96 -3.13 -5.81
CA ARG A 98 -3.78 -2.76 -6.60
C ARG A 98 -2.57 -2.61 -5.70
N ASP A 99 -2.76 -1.92 -4.59
CA ASP A 99 -1.69 -1.60 -3.66
C ASP A 99 -1.24 -2.86 -2.89
N ALA A 100 -2.19 -3.72 -2.49
CA ALA A 100 -1.94 -4.96 -1.74
C ALA A 100 -1.22 -6.06 -2.52
N PHE A 101 -1.40 -6.12 -3.83
CA PHE A 101 -0.74 -7.12 -4.69
C PHE A 101 0.24 -6.51 -5.71
N ALA A 102 0.58 -5.22 -5.54
CA ALA A 102 1.51 -4.51 -6.42
C ALA A 102 1.13 -4.55 -7.92
N LEU A 103 -0.16 -4.50 -8.24
CA LEU A 103 -0.63 -4.76 -9.61
C LEU A 103 -0.40 -3.58 -10.55
N GLY A 104 0.20 -3.86 -11.71
CA GLY A 104 0.27 -2.90 -12.81
C GLY A 104 -1.06 -2.79 -13.57
N PRO A 105 -1.20 -1.79 -14.47
CA PRO A 105 -2.43 -1.55 -15.23
C PRO A 105 -2.93 -2.80 -15.98
N ARG A 106 -2.07 -3.52 -16.69
CA ARG A 106 -2.46 -4.73 -17.44
C ARG A 106 -2.98 -5.86 -16.54
N GLN A 107 -2.39 -6.00 -15.34
CA GLN A 107 -2.85 -7.00 -14.37
C GLN A 107 -4.22 -6.62 -13.81
N MET A 108 -4.45 -5.33 -13.54
CA MET A 108 -5.77 -4.82 -13.13
C MET A 108 -6.81 -5.03 -14.23
N GLU A 109 -6.45 -4.78 -15.49
CA GLU A 109 -7.33 -5.02 -16.63
C GLU A 109 -7.73 -6.48 -16.75
N SER A 110 -6.75 -7.39 -16.66
CA SER A 110 -6.98 -8.83 -16.68
C SER A 110 -7.85 -9.28 -15.51
N LEU A 111 -7.58 -8.78 -14.30
CA LEU A 111 -8.30 -9.17 -13.08
C LEU A 111 -9.78 -8.79 -13.18
N PHE A 112 -10.08 -7.55 -13.55
CA PHE A 112 -11.44 -7.03 -13.59
C PHE A 112 -12.15 -7.22 -14.94
N SER A 113 -11.44 -7.62 -16.00
CA SER A 113 -11.92 -7.57 -17.39
C SER A 113 -12.50 -6.19 -17.76
N LEU A 114 -11.79 -5.13 -17.37
CA LEU A 114 -12.11 -3.74 -17.66
C LEU A 114 -10.86 -3.03 -18.15
N SER A 115 -10.96 -2.12 -19.13
CA SER A 115 -9.81 -1.32 -19.55
C SER A 115 -9.29 -0.44 -18.40
N ALA A 116 -8.00 -0.10 -18.43
CA ALA A 116 -7.37 0.82 -17.47
C ALA A 116 -8.10 2.16 -17.48
N SER A 117 -8.47 2.67 -18.66
CA SER A 117 -9.26 3.90 -18.81
C SER A 117 -10.65 3.82 -18.13
N THR A 118 -11.29 2.65 -18.16
CA THR A 118 -12.59 2.45 -17.51
C THR A 118 -12.42 2.38 -15.99
N LEU A 119 -11.41 1.67 -15.51
CA LEU A 119 -11.09 1.60 -14.07
C LEU A 119 -10.72 2.99 -13.52
N GLU A 120 -9.87 3.74 -14.22
CA GLU A 120 -9.50 5.11 -13.86
C GLU A 120 -10.70 6.05 -13.86
N ARG A 121 -11.54 6.01 -14.91
CA ARG A 121 -12.75 6.84 -14.97
C ARG A 121 -13.69 6.56 -13.80
N ARG A 122 -13.97 5.27 -13.52
CA ARG A 122 -14.81 4.89 -12.38
C ARG A 122 -14.23 5.35 -11.05
N GLN A 123 -12.91 5.22 -10.87
CA GLN A 123 -12.23 5.69 -9.68
C GLN A 123 -12.31 7.22 -9.52
N ARG A 124 -12.10 8.00 -10.58
CA ARG A 124 -12.24 9.46 -10.56
C ARG A 124 -13.66 9.92 -10.26
N GLN A 125 -14.65 9.24 -10.84
CA GLN A 125 -16.08 9.55 -10.68
C GLN A 125 -16.70 8.95 -9.41
N GLN A 126 -15.89 8.32 -8.56
CA GLN A 126 -16.33 7.58 -7.37
C GLN A 126 -17.43 6.55 -7.64
N GLN A 127 -17.42 5.92 -8.81
CA GLN A 127 -18.41 4.93 -9.24
C GLN A 127 -18.03 3.51 -8.78
N SER A 128 -19.04 2.74 -8.37
CA SER A 128 -18.87 1.32 -8.09
C SER A 128 -18.48 0.51 -9.33
N LEU A 129 -17.87 -0.64 -9.10
CA LEU A 129 -17.67 -1.68 -10.10
C LEU A 129 -19.01 -2.23 -10.59
N GLY A 130 -19.05 -2.71 -11.84
CA GLY A 130 -20.20 -3.48 -12.31
C GLY A 130 -20.26 -4.87 -11.66
N ALA A 131 -21.38 -5.57 -11.81
CA ALA A 131 -21.62 -6.88 -11.18
C ALA A 131 -20.52 -7.91 -11.49
N VAL A 132 -20.09 -8.04 -12.74
CA VAL A 132 -19.04 -8.99 -13.16
C VAL A 132 -17.69 -8.72 -12.47
N ALA A 133 -17.27 -7.45 -12.45
CA ALA A 133 -16.03 -7.04 -11.79
C ALA A 133 -16.14 -7.19 -10.26
N SER A 134 -17.33 -6.96 -9.71
CA SER A 134 -17.62 -7.12 -8.29
C SER A 134 -17.61 -8.58 -7.84
N GLU A 135 -18.14 -9.49 -8.65
CA GLU A 135 -18.10 -10.93 -8.38
C GLU A 135 -16.67 -11.48 -8.41
N ARG A 136 -15.81 -10.97 -9.30
CA ARG A 136 -14.38 -11.31 -9.29
C ARG A 136 -13.67 -10.77 -8.07
N LEU A 137 -13.97 -9.53 -7.68
CA LEU A 137 -13.43 -8.94 -6.46
C LEU A 137 -13.79 -9.77 -5.23
N ASP A 138 -15.06 -10.17 -5.12
CA ASP A 138 -15.55 -11.00 -4.01
C ASP A 138 -14.77 -12.32 -3.93
N ARG A 139 -14.57 -13.01 -5.06
CA ARG A 139 -13.72 -14.22 -5.12
C ARG A 139 -12.30 -13.97 -4.63
N VAL A 140 -11.67 -12.88 -5.06
CA VAL A 140 -10.32 -12.51 -4.58
C VAL A 140 -10.32 -12.25 -3.08
N ALA A 141 -11.29 -11.50 -2.56
CA ALA A 141 -11.40 -11.18 -1.15
C ALA A 141 -11.60 -12.44 -0.29
N MET A 142 -12.43 -13.38 -0.74
CA MET A 142 -12.64 -14.65 -0.03
C MET A 142 -11.38 -15.52 -0.05
N LEU A 143 -10.69 -15.61 -1.18
CA LEU A 143 -9.44 -16.37 -1.28
C LEU A 143 -8.34 -15.72 -0.44
N ALA A 144 -8.23 -14.39 -0.45
CA ALA A 144 -7.31 -13.64 0.38
C ALA A 144 -7.57 -13.84 1.87
N SER A 145 -8.84 -13.76 2.31
CA SER A 145 -9.22 -14.04 3.70
C SER A 145 -8.85 -15.48 4.11
N HIS A 146 -9.05 -16.46 3.22
CA HIS A 146 -8.61 -17.83 3.46
C HIS A 146 -7.08 -17.94 3.57
N ALA A 147 -6.34 -17.37 2.62
CA ALA A 147 -4.89 -17.36 2.64
C ALA A 147 -4.33 -16.69 3.91
N LEU A 148 -4.96 -15.60 4.37
CA LEU A 148 -4.56 -14.91 5.59
C LEU A 148 -4.74 -15.80 6.83
N ARG A 149 -5.77 -16.66 6.88
CA ARG A 149 -5.92 -17.63 7.98
C ARG A 149 -4.81 -18.69 7.96
N VAL A 150 -4.45 -19.21 6.78
CA VAL A 150 -3.40 -20.23 6.62
C VAL A 150 -2.01 -19.65 6.94
N PHE A 151 -1.70 -18.48 6.40
CA PHE A 151 -0.36 -17.92 6.45
C PHE A 151 -0.15 -16.90 7.58
N VAL A 152 -1.21 -16.55 8.30
CA VAL A 152 -1.29 -15.69 9.49
C VAL A 152 -0.94 -14.21 9.25
N THR A 153 -0.06 -13.93 8.28
CA THR A 153 0.44 -12.59 7.99
C THR A 153 0.04 -12.15 6.58
N PRO A 154 -0.33 -10.87 6.39
CA PRO A 154 -0.63 -10.31 5.07
C PRO A 154 0.49 -10.52 4.05
N GLU A 155 1.75 -10.40 4.48
CA GLU A 155 2.91 -10.52 3.58
C GLU A 155 3.10 -11.94 3.04
N ARG A 156 2.86 -12.97 3.87
CA ARG A 156 2.92 -14.37 3.42
C ARG A 156 1.71 -14.72 2.56
N ALA A 157 0.52 -14.22 2.92
CA ALA A 157 -0.69 -14.41 2.13
C ALA A 157 -0.58 -13.72 0.75
N GLU A 158 -0.10 -12.48 0.70
CA GLU A 158 0.21 -11.74 -0.54
C GLU A 158 1.14 -12.56 -1.41
N ARG A 159 2.29 -12.98 -0.86
CA ARG A 159 3.30 -13.74 -1.59
C ARG A 159 2.68 -14.98 -2.21
N TRP A 160 1.89 -15.74 -1.46
CA TRP A 160 1.22 -16.91 -2.00
C TRP A 160 0.23 -16.55 -3.12
N MET A 161 -0.60 -15.52 -2.92
CA MET A 161 -1.60 -15.06 -3.89
C MET A 161 -1.00 -14.66 -5.25
N ILE A 162 0.22 -14.12 -5.27
CA ILE A 162 0.89 -13.68 -6.50
C ILE A 162 1.96 -14.65 -7.03
N THR A 163 2.25 -15.74 -6.33
CA THR A 163 3.24 -16.74 -6.78
C THR A 163 2.56 -17.83 -7.60
N THR A 164 3.18 -18.25 -8.69
CA THR A 164 2.69 -19.36 -9.52
C THR A 164 2.58 -20.64 -8.72
N ASN A 165 1.47 -21.36 -8.86
CA ASN A 165 1.22 -22.59 -8.12
C ASN A 165 1.05 -23.77 -9.08
N ALA A 166 1.87 -24.81 -8.91
CA ALA A 166 1.83 -26.01 -9.75
C ALA A 166 0.47 -26.74 -9.67
N ALA A 167 -0.23 -26.67 -8.54
CA ALA A 167 -1.57 -27.23 -8.37
C ALA A 167 -2.66 -26.42 -9.12
N LEU A 168 -2.31 -25.26 -9.67
CA LEU A 168 -3.18 -24.37 -10.45
C LEU A 168 -2.66 -24.23 -11.90
N ASP A 169 -2.04 -25.29 -12.43
CA ASP A 169 -1.48 -25.34 -13.79
C ASP A 169 -0.48 -24.20 -14.09
N GLY A 170 0.28 -23.79 -13.07
CA GLY A 170 1.26 -22.71 -13.19
C GLY A 170 0.67 -21.29 -13.09
N HIS A 171 -0.64 -21.14 -12.94
CA HIS A 171 -1.26 -19.86 -12.65
C HIS A 171 -1.02 -19.42 -11.21
N THR A 172 -1.07 -18.11 -10.97
CA THR A 172 -1.12 -17.59 -9.60
C THR A 172 -2.53 -17.76 -9.03
N PRO A 173 -2.69 -17.92 -7.70
CA PRO A 173 -4.02 -17.97 -7.08
C PRO A 173 -4.89 -16.75 -7.42
N LEU A 174 -4.29 -15.55 -7.52
CA LEU A 174 -4.99 -14.34 -7.95
C LEU A 174 -5.52 -14.45 -9.39
N GLN A 175 -4.77 -15.03 -10.32
CA GLN A 175 -5.23 -15.26 -11.70
C GLN A 175 -6.37 -16.29 -11.74
N SER A 176 -6.29 -17.34 -10.92
CA SER A 176 -7.34 -18.37 -10.84
C SER A 176 -8.70 -17.80 -10.41
N CYS A 177 -8.72 -16.68 -9.67
CA CYS A 177 -9.97 -15.98 -9.32
C CYS A 177 -10.70 -15.36 -10.53
N ALA A 178 -10.15 -15.39 -11.75
CA ALA A 178 -10.87 -14.95 -12.96
C ALA A 178 -12.16 -15.75 -13.19
N THR A 179 -12.21 -17.01 -12.77
CA THR A 179 -13.41 -17.87 -12.83
C THR A 179 -13.80 -18.43 -11.45
N GLY A 180 -15.06 -18.85 -11.30
CA GLY A 180 -15.51 -19.52 -10.07
C GLY A 180 -14.80 -20.87 -9.86
N ILE A 181 -14.61 -21.63 -10.95
CA ILE A 181 -13.92 -22.92 -10.93
C ILE A 181 -12.46 -22.77 -10.48
N GLY A 182 -11.73 -21.80 -11.06
CA GLY A 182 -10.35 -21.53 -10.68
C GLY A 182 -10.22 -21.04 -9.24
N SER A 183 -11.13 -20.18 -8.77
CA SER A 183 -11.17 -19.77 -7.36
C SER A 183 -11.37 -20.96 -6.43
N ALA A 184 -12.27 -21.88 -6.77
CA ALA A 184 -12.50 -23.11 -5.99
C ALA A 184 -11.27 -24.04 -5.99
N GLN A 185 -10.54 -24.16 -7.09
CA GLN A 185 -9.26 -24.87 -7.14
C GLN A 185 -8.23 -24.22 -6.19
N ALA A 186 -8.10 -22.89 -6.20
CA ALA A 186 -7.19 -22.19 -5.31
C ALA A 186 -7.54 -22.36 -3.82
N HIS A 187 -8.83 -22.36 -3.46
CA HIS A 187 -9.26 -22.68 -2.09
C HIS A 187 -8.88 -24.11 -1.68
N ARG A 188 -9.03 -25.10 -2.58
CA ARG A 188 -8.60 -26.48 -2.30
C ARG A 188 -7.09 -26.60 -2.14
N ALA A 189 -6.32 -25.85 -2.94
CA ALA A 189 -4.87 -25.81 -2.81
C ALA A 189 -4.44 -25.24 -1.44
N LEU A 190 -5.12 -24.20 -0.93
CA LEU A 190 -4.89 -23.71 0.44
C LEU A 190 -5.23 -24.74 1.51
N ALA A 191 -6.40 -25.38 1.40
CA ALA A 191 -6.83 -26.38 2.37
C ALA A 191 -5.87 -27.59 2.45
N ALA A 192 -5.16 -27.89 1.35
CA ALA A 192 -4.12 -28.92 1.35
C ALA A 192 -2.86 -28.52 2.14
N LEU A 193 -2.58 -27.22 2.29
CA LEU A 193 -1.46 -26.68 3.07
C LEU A 193 -1.76 -26.59 4.58
N GLU A 194 -3.03 -26.61 4.98
CA GLU A 194 -3.44 -26.58 6.39
C GLU A 194 -3.25 -27.92 7.12
N ARG A 195 -3.07 -29.03 6.39
CA ARG A 195 -2.94 -30.35 7.02
C ARG A 195 -1.55 -30.52 7.66
N PRO A 196 -1.49 -31.04 8.90
CA PRO A 196 -0.25 -31.32 9.62
C PRO A 196 0.60 -32.43 8.99
#